data_AF-M1AB46-F1
#
_entry.id   AF-M1AB46-F1
#
_cell.length_a   1.000
_cell.length_b   1.000
_cell.length_c   1.000
_cell.angle_alpha   90.00
_cell.angle_beta   90.00
_cell.angle_gamma   90.00
#
_symmetry.space_group_name_H-M   'P 1'
#
loop_
_entity.id
_entity.type
_entity.pdbx_description
1 polymer ?
#
loop_
_entity_poly.entity_id
_entity_poly.type
_entity_poly.pdbx_seq_one_letter_code
_entity_poly.pdbx_strand_id
1 'polypeptide(L)'
;MTALLTFALRRQISTLNSFIGNENLREAWKLFDQSPHLTNVVSWNTFIAGCFKHSHIQQAEYLFDQMPHRDVISWNTMLSR
;
A
#
# COMPACT_ATOMS: atom_id res chain seq x y z
N MET A 1 12.77 5.81 -20.17
CA MET A 1 11.69 6.19 -19.22
C MET A 1 10.63 5.11 -19.01
N THR A 2 10.48 4.12 -19.90
CA THR A 2 9.50 3.02 -19.78
C THR A 2 9.90 1.93 -18.76
N ALA A 3 11.20 1.68 -18.52
CA ALA A 3 11.65 0.62 -17.61
C ALA A 3 11.34 0.87 -16.12
N LEU A 4 11.40 2.13 -15.66
CA LEU A 4 11.15 2.49 -14.25
C LEU A 4 9.67 2.34 -13.87
N LEU A 5 8.78 2.74 -14.78
CA LEU A 5 7.33 2.59 -14.61
C LEU A 5 6.91 1.11 -14.56
N THR A 6 7.45 0.27 -15.45
CA THR A 6 7.17 -1.17 -15.44
C THR A 6 7.71 -1.86 -14.18
N PHE A 7 8.88 -1.44 -13.68
CA PHE A 7 9.46 -2.02 -12.46
C PHE A 7 8.66 -1.64 -11.20
N ALA A 8 8.24 -0.37 -11.09
CA ALA A 8 7.40 0.10 -10.00
C ALA A 8 6.03 -0.59 -9.99
N LEU A 9 5.37 -0.70 -11.14
CA LEU A 9 4.09 -1.41 -11.30
C LEU A 9 4.21 -2.91 -10.99
N ARG A 10 5.26 -3.58 -11.48
CA ARG A 10 5.45 -5.02 -11.25
C ARG A 10 5.78 -5.33 -9.79
N ARG A 11 6.50 -4.44 -9.11
CA ARG A 11 6.80 -4.54 -7.67
C ARG A 11 5.55 -4.26 -6.83
N GLN A 12 4.76 -3.24 -7.18
CA GLN A 12 3.45 -2.98 -6.55
C GLN A 12 2.52 -4.19 -6.67
N ILE A 13 2.41 -4.80 -7.85
CA ILE A 13 1.61 -6.02 -8.09
C ILE A 13 2.13 -7.19 -7.24
N SER A 14 3.44 -7.37 -7.11
CA SER A 14 4.01 -8.41 -6.23
C SER A 14 3.65 -8.21 -4.76
N THR A 15 3.59 -6.96 -4.31
CA THR A 15 3.24 -6.63 -2.91
C THR A 15 1.75 -6.84 -2.70
N LEU A 16 0.92 -6.39 -3.65
CA LEU A 16 -0.52 -6.68 -3.71
C LEU A 16 -0.81 -8.19 -3.71
N ASN A 17 -0.04 -8.98 -4.46
CA ASN A 17 -0.20 -10.43 -4.49
C ASN A 17 0.23 -11.11 -3.18
N SER A 18 1.24 -10.58 -2.46
CA SER A 18 1.56 -11.10 -1.13
C SER A 18 0.44 -10.78 -0.12
N PHE A 19 -0.25 -9.65 -0.28
CA PHE A 19 -1.44 -9.30 0.50
C PHE A 19 -2.65 -10.18 0.20
N ILE A 20 -2.89 -10.49 -1.07
CA ILE A 20 -4.01 -11.34 -1.50
C ILE A 20 -3.80 -12.80 -1.09
N GLY A 21 -2.54 -13.22 -0.89
CA GLY A 21 -2.17 -14.61 -0.72
C GLY A 21 -2.34 -15.18 0.69
N ASN A 22 -2.08 -14.43 1.77
CA ASN A 22 -2.13 -14.94 3.14
C ASN A 22 -2.10 -13.81 4.19
N GLU A 23 -2.57 -14.13 5.40
CA GLU A 23 -2.72 -13.34 6.65
C GLU A 23 -1.50 -12.51 7.13
N ASN A 24 -0.43 -12.38 6.34
CA ASN A 24 0.83 -11.80 6.76
C ASN A 24 0.99 -10.31 6.37
N LEU A 25 -0.06 -9.52 6.60
CA LEU A 25 -0.05 -8.05 6.56
C LEU A 25 1.16 -7.47 7.31
N ARG A 26 1.56 -8.13 8.39
CA ARG A 26 2.71 -7.78 9.22
C ARG A 26 4.05 -7.95 8.50
N GLU A 27 4.20 -8.97 7.66
CA GLU A 27 5.41 -9.15 6.83
C GLU A 27 5.45 -8.14 5.70
N ALA A 28 4.31 -7.91 5.05
CA ALA A 28 4.22 -6.89 4.01
C ALA A 28 4.53 -5.49 4.55
N TRP A 29 4.08 -5.18 5.76
CA TRP A 29 4.45 -3.95 6.47
C TRP A 29 5.95 -3.89 6.81
N LYS A 30 6.55 -4.98 7.32
CA LYS A 30 8.00 -5.03 7.57
C LYS A 30 8.80 -4.76 6.30
N LEU A 31 8.41 -5.35 5.18
CA LEU A 31 9.08 -5.13 3.89
C LEU A 31 8.92 -3.69 3.41
N PHE A 32 7.77 -3.07 3.67
CA PHE A 32 7.48 -1.68 3.36
C PHE A 32 8.35 -0.74 4.19
N ASP A 33 8.36 -0.91 5.51
CA ASP A 33 9.13 -0.10 6.47
C ASP A 33 10.65 -0.21 6.24
N GLN A 34 11.13 -1.40 5.88
CA GLN A 34 12.55 -1.64 5.56
C GLN A 34 12.99 -1.13 4.18
N SER A 35 12.06 -0.65 3.35
CA SER A 35 12.34 -0.26 1.97
C SER A 35 12.11 1.25 1.74
N PRO A 36 13.17 2.09 1.73
CA PRO A 36 13.06 3.53 1.48
C PRO A 36 12.41 3.89 0.14
N HIS A 37 12.47 2.99 -0.85
CA HIS A 37 11.87 3.20 -2.16
C HIS A 37 10.37 2.89 -2.21
N LEU A 38 9.83 2.20 -1.20
CA LEU A 38 8.42 1.85 -1.11
C LEU A 38 7.61 2.87 -0.32
N THR A 39 8.22 3.80 0.41
CA THR A 39 7.50 4.76 1.29
C THR A 39 6.86 5.95 0.57
N ASN A 40 6.72 5.90 -0.75
CA ASN A 40 6.07 6.96 -1.52
C ASN A 40 4.53 6.89 -1.42
N VAL A 41 3.87 8.02 -1.70
CA VAL A 41 2.41 8.20 -1.56
C VAL A 41 1.60 7.16 -2.34
N VAL A 42 2.07 6.75 -3.53
CA VAL A 42 1.37 5.76 -4.37
C VAL A 42 1.35 4.38 -3.70
N SER A 43 2.47 3.95 -3.14
CA SER A 43 2.56 2.67 -2.44
C SER A 43 1.70 2.64 -1.18
N TRP A 44 1.65 3.73 -0.40
CA TRP A 44 0.74 3.85 0.74
C TRP A 44 -0.73 3.71 0.33
N ASN A 45 -1.15 4.45 -0.69
CA ASN A 45 -2.53 4.37 -1.22
C ASN A 45 -2.85 2.94 -1.70
N THR A 46 -1.87 2.24 -2.26
CA THR A 46 -2.01 0.85 -2.71
C THR A 46 -2.20 -0.11 -1.54
N PHE A 47 -1.43 0.04 -0.46
CA PHE A 47 -1.55 -0.76 0.76
C PHE A 47 -2.91 -0.56 1.45
N ILE A 48 -3.34 0.69 1.57
CA ILE A 48 -4.62 1.05 2.19
C ILE A 48 -5.79 0.48 1.37
N ALA A 49 -5.77 0.62 0.05
CA ALA A 49 -6.78 0.02 -0.83
C ALA A 49 -6.80 -1.52 -0.72
N GLY A 50 -5.63 -2.14 -0.60
CA GLY A 50 -5.50 -3.58 -0.34
C GLY A 50 -6.14 -4.00 0.98
N CYS A 51 -6.01 -3.20 2.04
CA CYS A 51 -6.64 -3.45 3.33
C CYS A 51 -8.17 -3.40 3.24
N PHE A 52 -8.74 -2.39 2.58
CA PHE A 52 -10.19 -2.31 2.36
C PHE A 52 -10.73 -3.50 1.56
N LYS A 53 -10.03 -3.92 0.50
CA LYS A 53 -10.42 -5.07 -0.33
C LYS A 53 -10.52 -6.39 0.46
N HIS A 54 -9.78 -6.54 1.56
CA HIS A 54 -9.77 -7.73 2.40
C HIS A 54 -10.46 -7.48 3.76
N SER A 55 -11.27 -6.43 3.87
CA SER A 55 -12.03 -6.07 5.09
C SER A 55 -11.15 -5.75 6.32
N HIS A 56 -9.88 -5.40 6.12
CA HIS A 56 -8.94 -5.01 7.17
C HIS A 56 -9.01 -3.49 7.45
N ILE A 57 -10.18 -3.01 7.83
CA ILE A 57 -10.49 -1.57 7.96
C ILE A 57 -9.57 -0.89 8.98
N GLN A 58 -9.38 -1.50 10.16
CA GLN A 58 -8.54 -0.93 11.23
C GLN A 58 -7.08 -0.76 10.78
N GLN A 59 -6.57 -1.70 9.99
CA GLN A 59 -5.23 -1.62 9.43
C GLN A 59 -5.14 -0.55 8.35
N ALA A 60 -6.17 -0.38 7.52
CA ALA A 60 -6.23 0.70 6.53
C ALA A 60 -6.14 2.08 7.20
N GLU A 61 -6.91 2.28 8.29
CA GLU A 61 -6.89 3.51 9.10
C GLU A 61 -5.53 3.73 9.75
N TYR A 62 -4.97 2.69 10.39
CA TYR A 62 -3.63 2.77 10.98
C TYR A 62 -2.57 3.16 9.94
N LEU A 63 -2.58 2.56 8.76
CA LEU A 63 -1.64 2.89 7.69
C LEU A 63 -1.84 4.32 7.20
N PHE A 64 -3.08 4.76 7.02
CA PHE A 64 -3.38 6.14 6.64
C PHE A 64 -2.87 7.15 7.68
N ASP A 65 -2.95 6.82 8.97
CA ASP A 65 -2.44 7.65 10.06
C ASP A 65 -0.91 7.75 10.05
N GLN A 66 -0.22 6.67 9.67
CA GLN A 66 1.24 6.64 9.55
C GLN A 66 1.77 7.30 8.26
N MET A 67 0.92 7.69 7.30
CA MET A 67 1.37 8.35 6.07
C MET A 67 2.01 9.72 6.36
N PRO A 68 3.28 9.96 6.00
CA PRO A 68 3.95 11.24 6.23
C PRO A 68 3.41 12.36 5.32
N HIS A 69 2.96 12.00 4.12
CA HIS A 69 2.38 12.92 3.15
C HIS A 69 1.13 12.27 2.54
N ARG A 70 0.04 13.05 2.46
CA ARG A 70 -1.26 12.62 1.96
C ARG A 70 -1.65 13.49 0.78
N ASP A 71 -2.23 12.88 -0.24
CA ASP A 71 -2.79 13.58 -1.40
C ASP A 71 -4.30 13.33 -1.53
N VAL A 72 -4.90 13.90 -2.56
CA VAL A 72 -6.34 13.73 -2.85
C VAL A 72 -6.69 12.26 -3.05
N ILE A 73 -5.77 11.46 -3.61
CA ILE A 73 -5.98 10.03 -3.81
C ILE A 73 -6.04 9.32 -2.45
N SER A 74 -5.16 9.66 -1.49
CA SER A 74 -5.18 9.10 -0.14
C SER A 74 -6.54 9.28 0.55
N TRP A 75 -7.11 10.48 0.49
CA TRP A 75 -8.43 10.76 1.06
C TRP A 75 -9.56 10.03 0.32
N ASN A 76 -9.51 9.99 -1.01
CA ASN A 76 -10.50 9.25 -1.81
C ASN A 76 -10.44 7.74 -1.52
N THR A 77 -9.25 7.18 -1.33
CA THR A 77 -9.09 5.77 -0.94
C THR A 77 -9.75 5.50 0.42
N MET A 78 -9.64 6.40 1.39
CA MET A 78 -10.29 6.25 2.70
C MET A 78 -11.81 6.42 2.70
N LEU A 79 -12.36 7.12 1.71
CA LEU A 79 -13.80 7.29 1.53
C LEU A 79 -14.42 6.15 0.72
N SER A 80 -13.65 5.53 -0.16
CA SER A 80 -14.05 4.41 -1.03
C SER A 80 -14.05 3.04 -0.31
N ARG A 81 -14.33 3.03 1.00
CA ARG A 81 -14.34 1.84 1.88
C ARG A 81 -15.24 0.74 1.36
#